data_AF-A0A2M7DR33-F1
#
_entry.id   AF-A0A2M7DR33-F1
#
_cell.length_a   1.000
_cell.length_b   1.000
_cell.length_c   1.000
_cell.angle_alpha   90.00
_cell.angle_beta   90.00
_cell.angle_gamma   90.00
#
_symmetry.space_group_name_H-M   'P 1'
#
loop_
_entity.id
_entity.type
_entity.pdbx_description
1 polymer ?
#
loop_
_entity_poly.entity_id
_entity_poly.type
_entity_poly.pdbx_seq_one_letter_code
_entity_poly.pdbx_strand_id
1 'polypeptide(L)'
;FLGFEFMPKGDMPMMLMNAKMPVGTSLEETDRVIKVIEDSFMNIPEKKFILASIGPSEMGGGMGASQGLGATDVNEAMVIARLVDKEDRKKSSTVIMDEIRMQIPKLNNATFEFMDLSGMMTGGMGSGGAPVAIKLFGKDLDTMKAFAKEISERIKDVDGLRDINISMKEGKPELHVLVDRKKAAQLGLAVGQIANTVRVATLGTVATRYRKAGEETDVRVRFQETDRNTIENIKNITIASPLKTQVLLNQVADITYEEGPIQIARENRMRKITITANTTGKAIDKIVNDIK
;
A
#
# COMPACT_ATOMS: atom_id res chain seq x y z
N PHE A 1 -40.25 -7.88 -2.00
CA PHE A 1 -39.66 -8.25 -0.69
C PHE A 1 -38.59 -7.25 -0.31
N LEU A 2 -38.80 -6.57 0.84
CA LEU A 2 -37.85 -5.67 1.50
C LEU A 2 -36.56 -6.44 1.77
N GLY A 3 -35.42 -5.90 1.35
CA GLY A 3 -34.11 -6.52 1.57
C GLY A 3 -33.62 -6.29 3.00
N PHE A 4 -32.68 -7.12 3.43
CA PHE A 4 -32.12 -7.05 4.78
C PHE A 4 -30.74 -6.37 4.74
N GLU A 5 -30.60 -5.28 5.49
CA GLU A 5 -29.33 -4.64 5.79
C GLU A 5 -29.08 -4.71 7.30
N PHE A 6 -27.86 -5.06 7.70
CA PHE A 6 -27.51 -5.26 9.12
C PHE A 6 -27.71 -3.97 9.95
N MET A 7 -27.38 -2.81 9.38
CA MET A 7 -27.72 -1.48 9.89
C MET A 7 -27.86 -0.47 8.73
N PRO A 8 -28.73 0.54 8.83
CA PRO A 8 -28.86 1.58 7.82
C PRO A 8 -27.62 2.49 7.77
N LYS A 9 -27.22 2.89 6.57
CA LYS A 9 -26.08 3.81 6.35
C LYS A 9 -26.40 5.20 6.93
N GLY A 10 -25.63 5.63 7.92
CA GLY A 10 -25.72 6.98 8.49
C GLY A 10 -25.01 8.02 7.62
N ASP A 11 -25.60 9.21 7.46
CA ASP A 11 -24.97 10.33 6.75
C ASP A 11 -23.88 10.97 7.63
N MET A 12 -22.66 10.43 7.55
CA MET A 12 -21.50 11.02 8.24
C MET A 12 -20.88 12.16 7.43
N PRO A 13 -20.52 13.29 8.06
CA PRO A 13 -19.84 14.40 7.39
C PRO A 13 -18.34 14.13 7.18
N MET A 14 -17.92 12.87 7.10
CA MET A 14 -16.52 12.47 6.94
C MET A 14 -16.42 11.44 5.82
N MET A 15 -15.41 11.63 4.98
CA MET A 15 -15.05 10.78 3.88
C MET A 15 -13.64 10.27 4.09
N LEU A 16 -13.46 8.99 3.80
CA LEU A 16 -12.19 8.32 3.90
C LEU A 16 -11.91 7.64 2.57
N MET A 17 -10.75 7.90 1.98
CA MET A 17 -10.37 7.34 0.69
C MET A 17 -8.96 6.77 0.78
N ASN A 18 -8.81 5.51 0.39
CA ASN A 18 -7.52 4.90 0.12
C ASN A 18 -7.20 5.07 -1.37
N ALA A 19 -6.04 5.64 -1.66
CA ALA A 19 -5.50 5.76 -3.00
C ALA A 19 -4.25 4.89 -3.12
N LYS A 20 -4.15 4.16 -4.22
CA LYS A 20 -3.03 3.27 -4.50
C LYS A 20 -2.59 3.43 -5.94
N MET A 21 -1.36 3.89 -6.12
CA MET A 21 -0.72 4.05 -7.41
C MET A 21 -0.04 2.75 -7.85
N PRO A 22 0.33 2.61 -9.14
CA PRO A 22 1.11 1.48 -9.61
C PRO A 22 2.35 1.24 -8.75
N VAL A 23 2.70 -0.04 -8.58
CA VAL A 23 3.87 -0.41 -7.79
C VAL A 23 5.14 0.16 -8.43
N GLY A 24 6.01 0.75 -7.62
CA GLY A 24 7.21 1.45 -8.09
C GLY A 24 7.02 2.94 -8.37
N THR A 25 5.81 3.48 -8.23
CA THR A 25 5.57 4.93 -8.26
C THR A 25 6.33 5.61 -7.12
N SER A 26 7.05 6.71 -7.42
CA SER A 26 7.78 7.46 -6.40
C SER A 26 6.83 8.21 -5.46
N LEU A 27 7.36 8.64 -4.30
CA LEU A 27 6.56 9.40 -3.34
C LEU A 27 6.08 10.73 -3.96
N GLU A 28 6.94 11.37 -4.75
CA GLU A 28 6.67 12.64 -5.42
C GLU A 28 5.56 12.53 -6.47
N GLU A 29 5.55 11.46 -7.27
CA GLU A 29 4.47 11.24 -8.23
C GLU A 29 3.15 10.88 -7.54
N THR A 30 3.21 10.12 -6.44
CA THR A 30 2.02 9.85 -5.62
C THR A 30 1.45 11.15 -5.06
N ASP A 31 2.28 12.04 -4.50
CA ASP A 31 1.87 13.36 -4.01
C ASP A 31 1.23 14.21 -5.12
N ARG A 32 1.81 14.21 -6.32
CA ARG A 32 1.27 14.93 -7.47
C ARG A 32 -0.15 14.48 -7.83
N VAL A 33 -0.40 13.16 -7.79
CA VAL A 33 -1.74 12.62 -8.07
C VAL A 33 -2.73 12.98 -6.96
N ILE A 34 -2.33 12.87 -5.69
CA ILE A 34 -3.20 13.17 -4.56
C ILE A 34 -3.59 14.64 -4.53
N LYS A 35 -2.70 15.57 -4.91
CA LYS A 35 -3.02 17.00 -5.05
C LYS A 35 -4.19 17.27 -5.99
N VAL A 36 -4.33 16.53 -7.08
CA VAL A 36 -5.48 16.68 -7.99
C VAL A 36 -6.81 16.39 -7.27
N ILE A 37 -6.79 15.42 -6.35
CA ILE A 37 -7.95 15.03 -5.55
C ILE A 37 -8.22 16.07 -4.47
N GLU A 38 -7.16 16.58 -3.83
CA GLU A 38 -7.25 17.69 -2.89
C GLU A 38 -7.87 18.93 -3.54
N ASP A 39 -7.41 19.31 -4.72
CA ASP A 39 -7.94 20.44 -5.49
C ASP A 39 -9.42 20.24 -5.86
N SER A 40 -9.78 19.03 -6.28
CA SER A 40 -11.18 18.68 -6.59
C SER A 40 -12.08 18.84 -5.36
N PHE A 41 -11.62 18.39 -4.19
CA PHE A 41 -12.32 18.60 -2.93
C PHE A 41 -12.34 20.07 -2.50
N MET A 42 -11.27 20.82 -2.76
CA MET A 42 -11.22 22.24 -2.43
C MET A 42 -12.15 23.09 -3.31
N ASN A 43 -12.66 22.54 -4.42
CA ASN A 43 -13.61 23.24 -5.30
C ASN A 43 -15.09 23.05 -4.93
N ILE A 44 -15.43 22.15 -3.99
CA ILE A 44 -16.82 21.99 -3.55
C ILE A 44 -17.21 23.01 -2.45
N PRO A 45 -18.47 23.46 -2.40
CA PRO A 45 -18.93 24.38 -1.35
C PRO A 45 -19.09 23.71 0.02
N GLU A 46 -19.35 22.40 0.07
CA GLU A 46 -19.57 21.65 1.31
C GLU A 46 -18.28 21.25 2.05
N LYS A 47 -17.11 21.75 1.66
CA LYS A 47 -15.81 21.42 2.28
C LYS A 47 -15.64 22.06 3.66
N LYS A 48 -15.02 21.32 4.59
CA LYS A 48 -14.50 21.85 5.87
C LYS A 48 -12.98 21.76 5.92
N PHE A 49 -12.42 20.56 5.71
CA PHE A 49 -10.98 20.36 5.54
C PHE A 49 -10.68 19.05 4.82
N ILE A 50 -9.46 18.92 4.31
CA ILE A 50 -8.90 17.70 3.76
C ILE A 50 -7.49 17.47 4.34
N LEU A 51 -7.16 16.21 4.60
CA LEU A 51 -5.86 15.76 5.07
C LEU A 51 -5.44 14.56 4.22
N ALA A 52 -4.28 14.65 3.57
CA ALA A 52 -3.66 13.52 2.89
C ALA A 52 -2.44 13.03 3.68
N SER A 53 -2.34 11.71 3.85
CA SER A 53 -1.18 11.03 4.40
C SER A 53 -0.64 10.08 3.36
N ILE A 54 0.55 10.37 2.82
CA ILE A 54 1.18 9.62 1.75
C ILE A 54 2.38 8.87 2.32
N GLY A 55 2.50 7.59 1.99
CA GLY A 55 3.58 6.78 2.51
C GLY A 55 3.36 6.25 3.94
N PRO A 56 4.24 5.34 4.39
CA PRO A 56 4.16 4.78 5.73
C PRO A 56 4.38 5.86 6.80
N SER A 57 3.45 5.93 7.76
CA SER A 57 3.57 6.79 8.94
C SER A 57 4.31 6.09 10.10
N GLU A 58 5.18 6.82 10.81
CA GLU A 58 5.90 6.28 11.99
C GLU A 58 4.94 5.91 13.15
N MET A 59 3.86 6.66 13.35
CA MET A 59 2.87 6.42 14.42
C MET A 59 1.80 5.36 14.08
N GLY A 60 1.53 5.10 12.80
CA GLY A 60 0.37 4.31 12.36
C GLY A 60 0.71 2.94 11.75
N GLY A 61 1.99 2.61 11.54
CA GLY A 61 2.43 1.49 10.71
C GLY A 61 1.98 0.09 11.15
N GLY A 62 1.58 -0.11 12.41
CA GLY A 62 1.12 -1.42 12.90
C GLY A 62 -0.41 -1.58 12.97
N MET A 63 -1.09 -0.64 13.62
CA MET A 63 -2.53 -0.74 13.90
C MET A 63 -3.42 -0.20 12.77
N GLY A 64 -3.00 0.85 12.07
CA GLY A 64 -3.74 1.34 10.90
C GLY A 64 -3.65 0.34 9.76
N ALA A 65 -2.42 -0.04 9.39
CA ALA A 65 -2.15 -0.95 8.28
C ALA A 65 -2.86 -2.31 8.40
N SER A 66 -2.98 -2.85 9.63
CA SER A 66 -3.67 -4.12 9.89
C SER A 66 -5.20 -4.03 9.78
N GLN A 67 -5.77 -2.81 9.86
CA GLN A 67 -7.19 -2.53 9.70
C GLN A 67 -7.54 -1.98 8.30
N GLY A 68 -6.58 -1.92 7.37
CA GLY A 68 -6.78 -1.31 6.05
C GLY A 68 -6.78 0.23 6.07
N LEU A 69 -6.31 0.83 7.17
CA LEU A 69 -6.26 2.27 7.39
C LEU A 69 -4.82 2.77 7.30
N GLY A 70 -4.50 3.51 6.26
CA GLY A 70 -3.19 4.15 6.11
C GLY A 70 -2.33 3.51 5.04
N ALA A 71 -1.46 4.33 4.47
CA ALA A 71 -0.50 3.92 3.48
C ALA A 71 0.57 3.04 4.13
N THR A 72 0.81 1.86 3.55
CA THR A 72 1.91 0.98 3.99
C THR A 72 3.16 1.17 3.13
N ASP A 73 3.07 2.05 2.16
CA ASP A 73 3.97 2.14 1.04
C ASP A 73 4.00 3.52 0.42
N VAL A 74 5.10 3.89 -0.24
CA VAL A 74 5.30 5.21 -0.86
C VAL A 74 4.37 5.47 -2.05
N ASN A 75 3.82 4.42 -2.65
CA ASN A 75 2.82 4.50 -3.72
C ASN A 75 1.37 4.50 -3.19
N GLU A 76 1.18 4.62 -1.87
CA GLU A 76 -0.13 4.63 -1.24
C GLU A 76 -0.38 5.92 -0.49
N ALA A 77 -1.64 6.33 -0.44
CA ALA A 77 -2.09 7.46 0.34
C ALA A 77 -3.45 7.19 0.99
N MET A 78 -3.64 7.78 2.17
CA MET A 78 -4.90 7.83 2.87
C MET A 78 -5.35 9.28 2.92
N VAL A 79 -6.53 9.55 2.38
CA VAL A 79 -7.14 10.88 2.36
C VAL A 79 -8.35 10.88 3.29
N ILE A 80 -8.35 11.84 4.22
CA ILE A 80 -9.43 12.11 5.15
C ILE A 80 -10.00 13.47 4.79
N ALA A 81 -11.26 13.50 4.37
CA ALA A 81 -11.96 14.71 4.02
C ALA A 81 -13.17 14.90 4.95
N ARG A 82 -13.33 16.11 5.48
CA ARG A 82 -14.50 16.46 6.30
C ARG A 82 -15.36 17.48 5.58
N LEU A 83 -16.65 17.17 5.49
CA LEU A 83 -17.68 18.05 4.98
C LEU A 83 -18.23 18.93 6.10
N VAL A 84 -18.93 20.01 5.72
CA VAL A 84 -19.78 20.75 6.65
C VAL A 84 -20.86 19.84 7.26
N ASP A 85 -21.35 20.24 8.42
CA ASP A 85 -22.34 19.45 9.15
C ASP A 85 -23.66 19.37 8.36
N LYS A 86 -24.47 18.34 8.61
CA LYS A 86 -25.64 18.03 7.76
C LYS A 86 -26.61 19.20 7.63
N GLU A 87 -26.72 20.03 8.65
CA GLU A 87 -27.60 21.20 8.69
C GLU A 87 -27.18 22.28 7.68
N ASP A 88 -25.89 22.35 7.35
CA ASP A 88 -25.30 23.35 6.47
C ASP A 88 -25.16 22.87 5.01
N ARG A 89 -25.65 21.66 4.68
CA ARG A 89 -25.59 21.09 3.33
C ARG A 89 -26.89 20.42 2.89
N LYS A 90 -27.24 20.64 1.62
CA LYS A 90 -28.44 20.03 1.02
C LYS A 90 -28.21 18.58 0.59
N LYS A 91 -27.01 18.26 0.12
CA LYS A 91 -26.66 16.92 -0.39
C LYS A 91 -26.24 15.99 0.75
N SER A 92 -26.46 14.68 0.61
CA SER A 92 -25.91 13.68 1.52
C SER A 92 -24.41 13.49 1.26
N SER A 93 -23.67 12.96 2.24
CA SER A 93 -22.24 12.70 2.06
C SER A 93 -22.01 11.70 0.94
N THR A 94 -22.91 10.73 0.77
CA THR A 94 -22.88 9.75 -0.33
C THR A 94 -22.96 10.40 -1.71
N VAL A 95 -23.84 11.39 -1.90
CA VAL A 95 -23.96 12.10 -3.19
C VAL A 95 -22.70 12.92 -3.46
N ILE A 96 -22.16 13.60 -2.44
CA ILE A 96 -20.93 14.38 -2.57
C ILE A 96 -19.73 13.47 -2.86
N MET A 97 -19.67 12.29 -2.23
CA MET A 97 -18.67 11.25 -2.51
C MET A 97 -18.73 10.81 -3.98
N ASP A 98 -19.92 10.55 -4.51
CA ASP A 98 -20.10 10.18 -5.92
C ASP A 98 -19.69 11.29 -6.89
N GLU A 99 -19.98 12.56 -6.56
CA GLU A 99 -19.55 13.72 -7.35
C GLU A 99 -18.02 13.85 -7.39
N ILE A 100 -17.36 13.74 -6.24
CA ILE A 100 -15.88 13.76 -6.16
C ILE A 100 -15.30 12.57 -6.94
N ARG A 101 -15.87 11.37 -6.78
CA ARG A 101 -15.42 10.16 -7.50
C ARG A 101 -15.44 10.36 -9.02
N MET A 102 -16.44 11.06 -9.57
CA MET A 102 -16.51 11.35 -11.01
C MET A 102 -15.44 12.35 -11.49
N GLN A 103 -14.90 13.17 -10.59
CA GLN A 103 -13.85 14.15 -10.89
C GLN A 103 -12.44 13.58 -10.79
N ILE A 104 -12.26 12.44 -10.11
CA ILE A 104 -10.97 11.78 -10.00
C ILE A 104 -10.53 11.28 -11.38
N PRO A 105 -9.31 11.62 -11.84
CA PRO A 105 -8.81 11.15 -13.13
C PRO A 105 -8.74 9.62 -13.16
N LYS A 106 -9.25 9.03 -14.25
CA LYS A 106 -9.10 7.60 -14.52
C LYS A 106 -7.63 7.32 -14.88
N LEU A 107 -6.82 7.05 -13.87
CA LEU A 107 -5.43 6.66 -14.05
C LEU A 107 -5.35 5.14 -14.29
N ASN A 108 -4.59 4.75 -15.30
CA ASN A 108 -4.32 3.33 -15.55
C ASN A 108 -3.58 2.74 -14.35
N ASN A 109 -4.04 1.58 -13.87
CA ASN A 109 -3.43 0.82 -12.77
C ASN A 109 -3.35 1.56 -11.42
N ALA A 110 -4.14 2.63 -11.22
CA ALA A 110 -4.36 3.22 -9.90
C ALA A 110 -5.75 2.84 -9.38
N THR A 111 -5.87 2.59 -8.08
CA THR A 111 -7.15 2.31 -7.43
C THR A 111 -7.46 3.39 -6.39
N PHE A 112 -8.71 3.85 -6.40
CA PHE A 112 -9.25 4.81 -5.44
C PHE A 112 -10.47 4.19 -4.78
N GLU A 113 -10.34 3.83 -3.51
CA GLU A 113 -11.36 3.14 -2.74
C GLU A 113 -11.91 4.08 -1.66
N PHE A 114 -13.18 4.45 -1.78
CA PHE A 114 -13.87 5.20 -0.74
C PHE A 114 -14.40 4.21 0.30
N MET A 115 -14.01 4.42 1.56
CA MET A 115 -14.47 3.63 2.68
C MET A 115 -15.73 4.22 3.26
N ASP A 116 -16.73 3.35 3.47
CA ASP A 116 -17.95 3.71 4.17
C ASP A 116 -17.72 3.59 5.69
N LEU A 117 -17.49 4.73 6.34
CA LEU A 117 -17.29 4.79 7.79
C LEU A 117 -18.48 4.23 8.59
N SER A 118 -19.69 4.20 8.01
CA SER A 118 -20.86 3.64 8.68
C SER A 118 -20.74 2.14 8.89
N GLY A 119 -20.10 1.41 7.96
CA GLY A 119 -19.85 -0.03 8.09
C GLY A 119 -18.66 -0.38 8.98
N MET A 120 -17.68 0.52 9.12
CA MET A 120 -16.51 0.29 9.98
C MET A 120 -16.87 0.26 11.47
N MET A 121 -17.73 1.18 11.92
CA MET A 121 -18.11 1.32 13.33
C MET A 121 -18.99 0.15 13.83
N THR A 122 -19.62 -0.59 12.93
CA THR A 122 -20.57 -1.68 13.24
C THR A 122 -19.95 -3.08 13.17
N GLY A 123 -18.62 -3.20 13.07
CA GLY A 123 -17.91 -4.49 13.11
C GLY A 123 -17.16 -4.88 11.82
N GLY A 124 -17.09 -4.00 10.81
CA GLY A 124 -16.36 -4.22 9.55
C GLY A 124 -14.82 -4.24 9.66
N MET A 125 -14.24 -4.08 10.85
CA MET A 125 -12.78 -4.03 11.03
C MET A 125 -12.04 -5.29 10.56
N GLY A 126 -12.71 -6.46 10.55
CA GLY A 126 -12.09 -7.73 10.10
C GLY A 126 -11.96 -7.90 8.59
N SER A 127 -12.63 -7.05 7.80
CA SER A 127 -12.69 -7.09 6.33
C SER A 127 -12.20 -5.81 5.65
N GLY A 128 -11.55 -4.90 6.39
CA GLY A 128 -11.13 -3.60 5.84
C GLY A 128 -12.29 -2.62 5.63
N GLY A 129 -13.41 -2.81 6.33
CA GLY A 129 -14.54 -1.88 6.32
C GLY A 129 -15.53 -2.05 5.16
N ALA A 130 -15.22 -2.88 4.16
CA ALA A 130 -16.10 -3.10 3.02
C ALA A 130 -17.34 -3.95 3.38
N PRO A 131 -18.54 -3.64 2.84
CA PRO A 131 -19.78 -4.40 3.07
C PRO A 131 -19.72 -5.87 2.64
N VAL A 132 -18.96 -6.19 1.59
CA VAL A 132 -18.77 -7.55 1.08
C VAL A 132 -17.29 -7.90 1.11
N ALA A 133 -16.97 -9.09 1.65
CA ALA A 133 -15.60 -9.59 1.67
C ALA A 133 -15.54 -11.11 1.48
N ILE A 134 -14.76 -11.55 0.49
CA ILE A 134 -14.48 -12.96 0.18
C ILE A 134 -13.05 -13.26 0.62
N LYS A 135 -12.88 -14.18 1.57
CA LYS A 135 -11.57 -14.56 2.11
C LYS A 135 -11.09 -15.88 1.48
N LEU A 136 -9.96 -15.83 0.80
CA LEU A 136 -9.27 -16.99 0.26
C LEU A 136 -8.13 -17.40 1.17
N PHE A 137 -8.07 -18.69 1.52
CA PHE A 137 -7.03 -19.27 2.36
C PHE A 137 -6.25 -20.32 1.58
N GLY A 138 -4.93 -20.33 1.75
CA GLY A 138 -4.08 -21.27 1.02
C GLY A 138 -2.62 -21.21 1.46
N LYS A 139 -1.80 -22.12 0.91
CA LYS A 139 -0.36 -22.16 1.15
C LYS A 139 0.42 -21.45 0.04
N ASP A 140 0.00 -21.65 -1.20
CA ASP A 140 0.66 -21.11 -2.38
C ASP A 140 0.08 -19.75 -2.79
N LEU A 141 0.92 -18.72 -2.81
CA LEU A 141 0.47 -17.35 -3.05
C LEU A 141 0.09 -17.10 -4.51
N ASP A 142 0.79 -17.73 -5.46
CA ASP A 142 0.55 -17.54 -6.89
C ASP A 142 -0.78 -18.16 -7.31
N THR A 143 -1.07 -19.37 -6.83
CA THR A 143 -2.36 -20.04 -6.99
C THR A 143 -3.49 -19.21 -6.37
N MET A 144 -3.30 -18.72 -5.15
CA MET A 144 -4.30 -17.86 -4.50
C MET A 144 -4.54 -16.56 -5.27
N LYS A 145 -3.49 -15.95 -5.85
CA LYS A 145 -3.58 -14.75 -6.69
C LYS A 145 -4.38 -15.02 -7.97
N ALA A 146 -4.14 -16.15 -8.63
CA ALA A 146 -4.88 -16.55 -9.81
C ALA A 146 -6.39 -16.72 -9.51
N PHE A 147 -6.74 -17.43 -8.42
CA PHE A 147 -8.13 -17.57 -8.00
C PHE A 147 -8.76 -16.25 -7.57
N ALA A 148 -8.01 -15.37 -6.89
CA ALA A 148 -8.52 -14.07 -6.49
C ALA A 148 -8.91 -13.21 -7.71
N LYS A 149 -8.08 -13.23 -8.75
CA LYS A 149 -8.35 -12.54 -10.01
C LYS A 149 -9.54 -13.15 -10.76
N GLU A 150 -9.63 -14.49 -10.79
CA GLU A 150 -10.77 -15.16 -11.41
C GLU A 150 -12.08 -14.80 -10.71
N ILE A 151 -12.09 -14.83 -9.36
CA ILE A 151 -13.27 -14.44 -8.57
C ILE A 151 -13.62 -12.97 -8.81
N SER A 152 -12.63 -12.06 -8.81
CA SER A 152 -12.91 -10.64 -9.05
C SER A 152 -13.53 -10.38 -10.42
N GLU A 153 -13.08 -11.08 -11.47
CA GLU A 153 -13.66 -10.96 -12.82
C GLU A 153 -15.07 -11.56 -12.89
N ARG A 154 -15.32 -12.69 -12.22
CA ARG A 154 -16.65 -13.32 -12.19
C ARG A 154 -17.71 -12.47 -11.47
N ILE A 155 -17.32 -11.77 -10.40
CA ILE A 155 -18.27 -10.97 -9.61
C ILE A 155 -18.40 -9.52 -10.10
N LYS A 156 -17.57 -9.09 -11.06
CA LYS A 156 -17.54 -7.72 -11.59
C LYS A 156 -18.89 -7.26 -12.14
N ASP A 157 -19.62 -8.17 -12.78
CA ASP A 157 -20.89 -7.85 -13.44
C ASP A 157 -22.12 -8.09 -12.55
N VAL A 158 -21.92 -8.42 -11.26
CA VAL A 158 -23.02 -8.56 -10.30
C VAL A 158 -23.61 -7.19 -10.00
N ASP A 159 -24.90 -7.02 -10.33
CA ASP A 159 -25.64 -5.78 -10.11
C ASP A 159 -25.64 -5.38 -8.63
N GLY A 160 -25.15 -4.17 -8.36
CA GLY A 160 -25.01 -3.59 -7.03
C GLY A 160 -23.62 -3.69 -6.41
N LEU A 161 -22.66 -4.43 -6.99
CA LEU A 161 -21.25 -4.40 -6.57
C LEU A 161 -20.51 -3.21 -7.19
N ARG A 162 -19.63 -2.59 -6.39
CA ARG A 162 -18.69 -1.54 -6.80
C ARG A 162 -17.36 -1.70 -6.11
N ASP A 163 -16.34 -1.04 -6.65
CA ASP A 163 -15.02 -0.91 -6.04
C ASP A 163 -14.43 -2.27 -5.62
N ILE A 164 -14.52 -3.27 -6.51
CA ILE A 164 -13.96 -4.60 -6.23
C ILE A 164 -12.44 -4.48 -6.16
N ASN A 165 -11.88 -4.84 -5.01
CA ASN A 165 -10.46 -4.73 -4.73
C ASN A 165 -9.90 -6.06 -4.21
N ILE A 166 -8.66 -6.38 -4.58
CA ILE A 166 -7.93 -7.55 -4.09
C ILE A 166 -6.87 -7.05 -3.12
N SER A 167 -6.89 -7.55 -1.88
CA SER A 167 -5.97 -7.13 -0.83
C SER A 167 -4.51 -7.48 -1.14
N MET A 168 -4.27 -8.49 -1.99
CA MET A 168 -2.93 -8.86 -2.42
C MET A 168 -2.44 -7.88 -3.48
N LYS A 169 -1.32 -7.22 -3.17
CA LYS A 169 -0.69 -6.25 -4.06
C LYS A 169 0.15 -6.98 -5.11
N GLU A 170 0.29 -6.38 -6.29
CA GLU A 170 1.29 -6.81 -7.26
C GLU A 170 2.69 -6.74 -6.62
N GLY A 171 3.59 -7.62 -7.06
CA GLY A 171 4.91 -7.71 -6.48
C GLY A 171 5.68 -6.43 -6.70
N LYS A 172 6.47 -6.01 -5.73
CA LYS A 172 7.41 -4.92 -5.93
C LYS A 172 8.60 -5.41 -6.72
N PRO A 173 9.09 -4.62 -7.70
CA PRO A 173 10.42 -4.86 -8.22
C PRO A 173 11.40 -4.68 -7.07
N GLU A 174 12.02 -5.77 -6.69
CA GLU A 174 13.08 -5.86 -5.71
C GLU A 174 14.38 -6.21 -6.41
N LEU A 175 15.48 -5.66 -5.90
CA LEU A 175 16.81 -6.03 -6.35
C LEU A 175 17.36 -7.10 -5.41
N HIS A 176 17.46 -8.32 -5.92
CA HIS A 176 17.93 -9.49 -5.16
C HIS A 176 19.43 -9.61 -5.32
N VAL A 177 20.16 -9.66 -4.19
CA VAL A 177 21.60 -9.88 -4.16
C VAL A 177 21.87 -11.31 -3.70
N LEU A 178 22.00 -12.22 -4.67
CA LEU A 178 22.19 -13.64 -4.47
C LEU A 178 23.68 -13.96 -4.30
N VAL A 179 24.14 -13.98 -3.06
CA VAL A 179 25.55 -14.21 -2.73
C VAL A 179 25.98 -15.65 -3.05
N ASP A 180 26.98 -15.80 -3.92
CA ASP A 180 27.69 -17.06 -4.14
C ASP A 180 28.64 -17.30 -2.98
N ARG A 181 28.19 -18.15 -2.05
CA ARG A 181 28.94 -18.49 -0.83
C ARG A 181 30.31 -19.10 -1.12
N LYS A 182 30.47 -19.84 -2.23
CA LYS A 182 31.74 -20.48 -2.57
C LYS A 182 32.75 -19.45 -3.06
N LYS A 183 32.34 -18.56 -3.99
CA LYS A 183 33.20 -17.46 -4.46
C LYS A 183 33.55 -16.48 -3.35
N ALA A 184 32.57 -16.12 -2.52
CA ALA A 184 32.80 -15.26 -1.36
C ALA A 184 33.86 -15.86 -0.41
N ALA A 185 33.76 -17.15 -0.09
CA ALA A 185 34.72 -17.84 0.77
C ALA A 185 36.14 -17.88 0.19
N GLN A 186 36.28 -18.11 -1.13
CA GLN A 186 37.58 -18.08 -1.82
C GLN A 186 38.26 -16.72 -1.74
N LEU A 187 37.47 -15.64 -1.67
CA LEU A 187 37.96 -14.26 -1.54
C LEU A 187 37.99 -13.77 -0.08
N GLY A 188 37.80 -14.67 0.89
CA GLY A 188 37.87 -14.36 2.32
C GLY A 188 36.69 -13.54 2.85
N LEU A 189 35.56 -13.51 2.14
CA LEU A 189 34.39 -12.73 2.49
C LEU A 189 33.31 -13.58 3.16
N ALA A 190 32.82 -13.10 4.31
CA ALA A 190 31.62 -13.64 4.93
C ALA A 190 30.35 -13.04 4.30
N VAL A 191 29.29 -13.83 4.19
CA VAL A 191 27.99 -13.36 3.64
C VAL A 191 27.46 -12.14 4.41
N GLY A 192 27.61 -12.12 5.74
CA GLY A 192 27.19 -10.99 6.57
C GLY A 192 27.95 -9.70 6.26
N GLN A 193 29.23 -9.80 5.88
CA GLN A 193 30.05 -8.65 5.49
C GLN A 193 29.62 -8.08 4.14
N ILE A 194 29.31 -8.97 3.18
CA ILE A 194 28.76 -8.57 1.87
C ILE A 194 27.42 -7.85 2.08
N ALA A 195 26.49 -8.47 2.81
CA ALA A 195 25.18 -7.90 3.09
C ALA A 195 25.26 -6.55 3.81
N ASN A 196 26.14 -6.41 4.80
CA ASN A 196 26.32 -5.15 5.52
C ASN A 196 26.90 -4.06 4.60
N THR A 197 27.85 -4.40 3.74
CA THR A 197 28.43 -3.44 2.78
C THR A 197 27.38 -2.92 1.83
N VAL A 198 26.57 -3.81 1.24
CA VAL A 198 25.46 -3.43 0.37
C VAL A 198 24.44 -2.55 1.11
N ARG A 199 24.09 -2.91 2.35
CA ARG A 199 23.15 -2.13 3.18
C ARG A 199 23.68 -0.71 3.46
N VAL A 200 24.94 -0.57 3.85
CA VAL A 200 25.56 0.73 4.13
C VAL A 200 25.69 1.56 2.86
N ALA A 201 26.09 0.97 1.74
CA ALA A 201 26.20 1.68 0.47
C ALA A 201 24.84 2.22 0.00
N THR A 202 23.77 1.41 0.14
CA THR A 202 22.44 1.72 -0.39
C THR A 202 21.55 2.49 0.59
N LEU A 203 21.12 1.85 1.69
CA LEU A 203 20.21 2.42 2.69
C LEU A 203 20.92 3.36 3.68
N GLY A 204 22.23 3.21 3.79
CA GLY A 204 23.03 3.89 4.78
C GLY A 204 22.93 3.27 6.16
N THR A 205 23.88 3.66 7.00
CA THR A 205 23.84 3.37 8.43
C THR A 205 23.99 4.65 9.23
N VAL A 206 23.29 4.71 10.36
CA VAL A 206 23.51 5.77 11.34
C VAL A 206 24.86 5.49 11.98
N ALA A 207 25.86 6.31 11.64
CA ALA A 207 27.22 6.16 12.16
C ALA A 207 27.35 6.75 13.56
N THR A 208 26.61 7.83 13.82
CA THR A 208 26.53 8.46 15.13
C THR A 208 25.25 9.29 15.22
N ARG A 209 24.97 9.82 16.40
CA ARG A 209 23.88 10.76 16.62
C ARG A 209 24.43 12.05 17.18
N TYR A 210 24.07 13.15 16.55
CA TYR A 210 24.44 14.49 16.96
C TYR A 210 23.39 15.03 17.92
N ARG A 211 23.80 15.47 19.11
CA ARG A 211 22.90 16.05 20.12
C ARG A 211 23.19 17.53 20.29
N LYS A 212 22.18 18.37 20.13
CA LYS A 212 22.26 19.81 20.39
C LYS A 212 20.93 20.35 20.89
N ALA A 213 20.96 21.13 21.98
CA ALA A 213 19.79 21.80 22.54
C ALA A 213 18.58 20.88 22.84
N GLY A 214 18.82 19.62 23.21
CA GLY A 214 17.77 18.64 23.49
C GLY A 214 17.24 17.90 22.25
N GLU A 215 17.68 18.28 21.06
CA GLU A 215 17.39 17.57 19.81
C GLU A 215 18.51 16.55 19.51
N GLU A 216 18.12 15.37 19.02
CA GLU A 216 19.01 14.29 18.59
C GLU A 216 18.80 14.04 17.09
N THR A 217 19.86 14.22 16.29
CA THR A 217 19.84 14.06 14.84
C THR A 217 20.75 12.90 14.43
N ASP A 218 20.22 11.96 13.65
CA ASP A 218 21.01 10.85 13.12
C ASP A 218 22.00 11.34 12.05
N VAL A 219 23.28 10.99 12.22
CA VAL A 219 24.32 11.20 11.19
C VAL A 219 24.45 9.91 10.39
N ARG A 220 23.94 9.93 9.15
CA ARG A 220 23.88 8.76 8.26
C ARG A 220 25.01 8.79 7.22
N VAL A 221 25.73 7.68 7.11
CA VAL A 221 26.72 7.44 6.05
C VAL A 221 26.13 6.51 5.01
N ARG A 222 26.19 6.91 3.73
CA ARG A 222 25.76 6.15 2.55
C ARG A 222 26.48 6.65 1.30
N PHE A 223 26.40 5.90 0.19
CA PHE A 223 26.94 6.36 -1.09
C PHE A 223 26.14 7.53 -1.65
N GLN A 224 26.76 8.30 -2.54
CA GLN A 224 26.06 9.32 -3.30
C GLN A 224 24.96 8.66 -4.14
N GLU A 225 23.91 9.42 -4.45
CA GLU A 225 22.76 8.89 -5.17
C GLU A 225 23.12 8.36 -6.56
N THR A 226 24.02 9.05 -7.26
CA THR A 226 24.56 8.64 -8.57
C THR A 226 25.29 7.30 -8.54
N ASP A 227 25.77 6.86 -7.38
CA ASP A 227 26.54 5.63 -7.21
C ASP A 227 25.68 4.47 -6.69
N ARG A 228 24.35 4.66 -6.56
CA ARG A 228 23.42 3.64 -6.06
C ARG A 228 22.05 3.62 -6.74
N ASN A 229 21.83 4.46 -7.75
CA ASN A 229 20.56 4.58 -8.47
C ASN A 229 20.38 3.56 -9.61
N THR A 230 21.44 2.86 -10.04
CA THR A 230 21.35 1.84 -11.11
C THR A 230 21.88 0.49 -10.64
N ILE A 231 21.40 -0.58 -11.27
CA ILE A 231 21.88 -1.95 -11.04
C ILE A 231 23.39 -2.08 -11.33
N GLU A 232 23.90 -1.38 -12.34
CA GLU A 232 25.33 -1.40 -12.67
C GLU A 232 26.17 -0.74 -11.57
N ASN A 233 25.67 0.34 -10.97
CA ASN A 233 26.34 0.96 -9.84
C ASN A 233 26.37 0.02 -8.62
N ILE A 234 25.26 -0.69 -8.37
CA ILE A 234 25.17 -1.68 -7.28
C ILE A 234 26.13 -2.86 -7.54
N LYS A 235 26.20 -3.37 -8.77
CA LYS A 235 27.14 -4.43 -9.18
C LYS A 235 28.61 -4.05 -8.93
N ASN A 236 28.93 -2.77 -9.06
CA ASN A 236 30.27 -2.22 -8.88
C ASN A 236 30.58 -1.78 -7.43
N ILE A 237 29.69 -2.05 -6.47
CA ILE A 237 29.99 -1.82 -5.05
C ILE A 237 31.24 -2.63 -4.67
N THR A 238 32.23 -1.91 -4.15
CA THR A 238 33.50 -2.50 -3.73
C THR A 238 33.42 -2.96 -2.28
N ILE A 239 33.83 -4.19 -2.03
CA ILE A 239 33.86 -4.85 -0.73
C ILE A 239 35.32 -5.06 -0.35
N ALA A 240 35.73 -4.47 0.78
CA ALA A 240 37.05 -4.69 1.33
C ALA A 240 37.12 -6.10 1.92
N SER A 241 38.05 -6.93 1.45
CA SER A 241 38.31 -8.26 1.99
C SER A 241 39.31 -8.20 3.16
N PRO A 242 39.19 -9.07 4.18
CA PRO A 242 40.23 -9.29 5.18
C PRO A 242 41.61 -9.63 4.58
N LEU A 243 41.64 -10.13 3.34
CA LEU A 243 42.87 -10.42 2.58
C LEU A 243 43.53 -9.15 2.00
N LYS A 244 43.08 -7.96 2.39
CA LYS A 244 43.53 -6.65 1.88
C LYS A 244 43.32 -6.45 0.38
N THR A 245 42.40 -7.20 -0.22
CA THR A 245 41.97 -7.04 -1.60
C THR A 245 40.62 -6.32 -1.66
N GLN A 246 40.37 -5.65 -2.77
CA GLN A 246 39.06 -5.08 -3.09
C GLN A 246 38.35 -6.03 -4.05
N VAL A 247 37.12 -6.40 -3.69
CA VAL A 247 36.29 -7.34 -4.44
C VAL A 247 35.03 -6.62 -4.87
N LEU A 248 34.69 -6.68 -6.16
CA LEU A 248 33.43 -6.11 -6.63
C LEU A 248 32.27 -7.05 -6.28
N LEU A 249 31.10 -6.49 -5.99
CA LEU A 249 29.93 -7.27 -5.61
C LEU A 249 29.55 -8.29 -6.69
N ASN A 250 29.62 -7.93 -7.97
CA ASN A 250 29.34 -8.82 -9.10
C ASN A 250 30.29 -10.05 -9.21
N GLN A 251 31.43 -10.05 -8.52
CA GLN A 251 32.35 -11.19 -8.49
C GLN A 251 31.87 -12.28 -7.51
N VAL A 252 31.05 -11.90 -6.52
CA VAL A 252 30.65 -12.76 -5.40
C VAL A 252 29.14 -12.86 -5.21
N ALA A 253 28.35 -12.12 -5.98
CA ALA A 253 26.90 -12.17 -5.96
C ALA A 253 26.32 -11.97 -7.37
N ASP A 254 25.23 -12.68 -7.64
CA ASP A 254 24.36 -12.38 -8.76
C ASP A 254 23.31 -11.35 -8.33
N ILE A 255 22.99 -10.41 -9.21
CA ILE A 255 22.11 -9.28 -8.90
C ILE A 255 21.01 -9.25 -9.96
N THR A 256 19.80 -9.57 -9.54
CA THR A 256 18.63 -9.72 -10.41
C THR A 256 17.49 -8.83 -9.94
N TYR A 257 16.63 -8.42 -10.88
CA TYR A 257 15.33 -7.85 -10.56
C TYR A 257 14.33 -8.99 -10.43
N GLU A 258 13.65 -9.06 -9.29
CA GLU A 258 12.55 -10.00 -9.06
C GLU A 258 11.34 -9.27 -8.49
N GLU A 259 10.16 -9.86 -8.62
CA GLU A 259 8.94 -9.33 -8.00
C GLU A 259 8.68 -10.04 -6.66
N GLY A 260 8.77 -9.29 -5.55
CA GLY A 260 8.51 -9.80 -4.20
C GLY A 260 7.12 -9.40 -3.67
N PRO A 261 6.41 -10.24 -2.88
CA PRO A 261 5.12 -9.87 -2.30
C PRO A 261 5.29 -8.79 -1.23
N ILE A 262 4.60 -7.65 -1.40
CA ILE A 262 4.69 -6.48 -0.50
C ILE A 262 4.23 -6.81 0.93
N GLN A 263 3.20 -7.65 1.06
CA GLN A 263 2.62 -8.01 2.36
C GLN A 263 2.01 -9.40 2.30
N ILE A 264 2.27 -10.21 3.33
CA ILE A 264 1.64 -11.53 3.50
C ILE A 264 0.69 -11.47 4.68
N ALA A 265 -0.59 -11.23 4.40
CA ALA A 265 -1.64 -11.26 5.40
C ALA A 265 -1.91 -12.69 5.88
N ARG A 266 -2.13 -12.84 7.18
CA ARG A 266 -2.44 -14.13 7.80
C ARG A 266 -3.59 -14.00 8.78
N GLU A 267 -4.40 -15.04 8.85
CA GLU A 267 -5.46 -15.21 9.84
C GLU A 267 -5.42 -16.67 10.31
N ASN A 268 -5.41 -16.88 11.62
CA ASN A 268 -5.22 -18.21 12.23
C ASN A 268 -3.99 -18.97 11.68
N ARG A 269 -2.86 -18.25 11.49
CA ARG A 269 -1.58 -18.76 10.94
C ARG A 269 -1.64 -19.22 9.46
N MET A 270 -2.79 -19.14 8.80
CA MET A 270 -2.91 -19.41 7.37
C MET A 270 -2.76 -18.12 6.57
N ARG A 271 -2.14 -18.19 5.39
CA ARG A 271 -2.07 -17.05 4.47
C ARG A 271 -3.47 -16.75 3.95
N LYS A 272 -3.79 -15.48 3.81
CA LYS A 272 -5.11 -14.99 3.39
C LYS A 272 -4.98 -13.95 2.28
N ILE A 273 -5.80 -14.06 1.25
CA ILE A 273 -6.14 -12.97 0.33
C ILE A 273 -7.59 -12.61 0.57
N THR A 274 -7.93 -11.32 0.64
CA THR A 274 -9.30 -10.84 0.80
C THR A 274 -9.70 -10.05 -0.44
N ILE A 275 -10.82 -10.39 -1.02
CA ILE A 275 -11.46 -9.63 -2.10
C ILE A 275 -12.56 -8.82 -1.44
N THR A 276 -12.50 -7.50 -1.50
CA THR A 276 -13.48 -6.59 -0.93
C THR A 276 -14.32 -5.96 -2.03
N ALA A 277 -15.57 -5.61 -1.72
CA ALA A 277 -16.42 -4.86 -2.61
C ALA A 277 -17.41 -3.98 -1.82
N ASN A 278 -17.63 -2.77 -2.35
CA ASN A 278 -18.69 -1.87 -1.92
C ASN A 278 -20.02 -2.25 -2.56
N THR A 279 -21.11 -1.84 -1.91
CA THR A 279 -22.48 -2.10 -2.40
C THR A 279 -23.26 -0.81 -2.60
N THR A 280 -24.06 -0.77 -3.67
CA THR A 280 -24.92 0.37 -4.03
C THR A 280 -26.25 -0.08 -4.62
N GLY A 281 -27.30 0.71 -4.40
CA GLY A 281 -28.59 0.57 -5.11
C GLY A 281 -29.39 -0.71 -4.84
N LYS A 282 -28.82 -1.71 -4.15
CA LYS A 282 -29.43 -3.00 -3.87
C LYS A 282 -29.04 -3.48 -2.47
N ALA A 283 -29.96 -4.16 -1.80
CA ALA A 283 -29.74 -4.69 -0.46
C ALA A 283 -28.65 -5.78 -0.46
N ILE A 284 -27.82 -5.78 0.59
CA ILE A 284 -26.62 -6.63 0.70
C ILE A 284 -26.97 -8.11 0.60
N ASP A 285 -28.07 -8.55 1.22
CA ASP A 285 -28.53 -9.95 1.18
C ASP A 285 -28.76 -10.47 -0.25
N LYS A 286 -29.34 -9.63 -1.12
CA LYS A 286 -29.57 -9.99 -2.51
C LYS A 286 -28.28 -10.01 -3.31
N ILE A 287 -27.41 -9.03 -3.09
CA ILE A 287 -26.10 -8.98 -3.75
C ILE A 287 -25.28 -10.22 -3.40
N VAL A 288 -25.23 -10.61 -2.13
CA VAL A 288 -24.48 -11.80 -1.68
C VAL A 288 -25.03 -13.08 -2.29
N ASN A 289 -26.34 -13.20 -2.46
CA ASN A 289 -26.96 -14.36 -3.11
C ASN A 289 -26.72 -14.42 -4.63
N ASP A 290 -26.44 -13.28 -5.27
CA ASP A 290 -26.14 -13.19 -6.70
C ASP A 290 -24.67 -13.53 -7.01
N ILE A 291 -23.79 -13.53 -6.00
CA ILE A 291 -22.40 -13.98 -6.12
C ILE A 291 -22.39 -15.52 -6.20
N LYS A 292 -22.00 -16.07 -7.36
CA LYS A 292 -21.95 -17.51 -7.64
C LYS A 292 -20.58 -17.97 -8.15
#